data_AF-A0A948AK24-F1
#
_entry.id   AF-A0A948AK24-F1
#
_cell.length_a   1.000
_cell.length_b   1.000
_cell.length_c   1.000
_cell.angle_alpha   90.00
_cell.angle_beta   90.00
_cell.angle_gamma   90.00
#
_symmetry.space_group_name_H-M   'P 1'
#
loop_
_entity.id
_entity.type
_entity.pdbx_description
1 polymer ?
#
loop_
_entity_poly.entity_id
_entity_poly.type
_entity_poly.pdbx_seq_one_letter_code
_entity_poly.pdbx_strand_id
1 'polypeptide(L)'
;MHQSALSGHHHRNGDPEACRPAGVRSVSPPRNPPRPPGRIFQGTTVNIALKTPIKRGETAIDAVELRKPAAGELRGVSLVELLQMDVGAISKVLPRITMPALIPEEIAALDPADLLAMGATISGFLLPTAAPASPDAK
;
A
#
# COMPACT_ATOMS: atom_id res chain seq x y z
N MET A 1 87.57 -10.34 -35.48
CA MET A 1 86.33 -9.55 -35.71
C MET A 1 85.33 -10.47 -36.39
N HIS A 2 84.06 -10.36 -36.00
CA HIS A 2 83.09 -11.44 -35.89
C HIS A 2 82.61 -12.08 -37.21
N GLN A 3 82.50 -13.40 -37.17
CA GLN A 3 81.68 -14.31 -37.99
C GLN A 3 80.18 -13.93 -37.81
N SER A 4 79.17 -14.20 -38.66
CA SER A 4 78.93 -15.25 -39.65
C SER A 4 77.77 -14.80 -40.57
N ALA A 5 77.79 -15.23 -41.83
CA ALA A 5 76.62 -15.34 -42.69
C ALA A 5 76.53 -16.78 -43.21
N LEU A 6 75.34 -17.39 -43.17
CA LEU A 6 74.88 -18.60 -43.91
C LEU A 6 73.43 -18.84 -43.42
N SER A 7 72.39 -18.41 -44.12
CA SER A 7 71.78 -18.95 -45.36
C SER A 7 71.08 -20.30 -45.18
N GLY A 8 69.83 -20.39 -45.70
CA GLY A 8 69.16 -21.65 -46.09
C GLY A 8 68.12 -22.16 -45.10
N HIS A 9 66.86 -21.70 -45.11
CA HIS A 9 65.78 -22.13 -46.02
C HIS A 9 65.42 -23.62 -45.89
N HIS A 10 64.33 -23.91 -45.16
CA HIS A 10 63.48 -25.06 -45.44
C HIS A 10 62.01 -24.62 -45.46
N HIS A 11 61.34 -25.13 -46.48
CA HIS A 11 60.03 -24.79 -47.00
C HIS A 11 58.99 -25.82 -46.53
N ARG A 12 57.70 -25.44 -46.61
CA ARG A 12 56.46 -26.26 -46.52
C ARG A 12 55.92 -26.51 -45.11
N ASN A 13 54.62 -26.51 -44.84
CA ASN A 13 53.37 -26.32 -45.60
C ASN A 13 52.23 -26.25 -44.56
N GLY A 14 51.05 -25.72 -44.92
CA GLY A 14 49.79 -26.29 -44.43
C GLY A 14 48.93 -25.45 -43.48
N ASP A 15 48.26 -24.42 -44.03
CA ASP A 15 46.78 -24.21 -44.01
C ASP A 15 46.01 -24.17 -42.63
N PRO A 16 44.70 -23.85 -42.58
CA PRO A 16 44.17 -22.62 -41.97
C PRO A 16 43.08 -22.97 -40.92
N GLU A 17 42.15 -22.05 -40.62
CA GLU A 17 40.84 -22.34 -39.98
C GLU A 17 40.87 -22.50 -38.44
N ALA A 18 40.64 -21.40 -37.70
CA ALA A 18 39.34 -20.97 -37.18
C ALA A 18 38.90 -21.61 -35.83
N CYS A 19 38.19 -20.78 -35.05
CA CYS A 19 37.20 -21.19 -34.05
C CYS A 19 37.72 -21.77 -32.72
N ARG A 20 37.79 -20.93 -31.67
CA ARG A 20 36.64 -20.74 -30.76
C ARG A 20 36.90 -19.72 -29.63
N PRO A 21 35.88 -18.94 -29.24
CA PRO A 21 35.92 -18.00 -28.11
C PRO A 21 35.28 -18.63 -26.86
N ALA A 22 35.70 -18.25 -25.64
CA ALA A 22 34.89 -18.34 -24.43
C ALA A 22 35.61 -17.72 -23.22
N GLY A 23 35.16 -16.55 -22.78
CA GLY A 23 35.65 -15.95 -21.54
C GLY A 23 34.88 -14.71 -21.08
N VAL A 24 33.66 -14.49 -21.58
CA VAL A 24 32.76 -13.48 -20.99
C VAL A 24 32.30 -14.03 -19.64
N ARG A 25 32.94 -13.59 -18.57
CA ARG A 25 32.42 -13.83 -17.21
C ARG A 25 31.14 -13.02 -17.10
N SER A 26 30.02 -13.68 -17.36
CA SER A 26 28.68 -13.23 -17.01
C SER A 26 28.63 -13.04 -15.49
N VAL A 27 28.97 -11.85 -15.01
CA VAL A 27 28.53 -11.39 -13.70
C VAL A 27 27.05 -11.09 -13.88
N SER A 28 26.24 -12.12 -13.65
CA SER A 28 24.79 -11.97 -13.55
C SER A 28 24.49 -10.94 -12.46
N PRO A 29 23.69 -9.90 -12.73
CA PRO A 29 23.19 -9.04 -11.66
C PRO A 29 22.33 -9.89 -10.72
N PRO A 30 22.25 -9.57 -9.41
CA PRO A 30 21.25 -10.19 -8.57
C PRO A 30 19.87 -9.86 -9.14
N ARG A 31 19.22 -10.87 -9.75
CA ARG A 31 17.81 -10.85 -10.17
C ARG A 31 16.92 -10.92 -8.94
N ASN A 32 17.05 -9.96 -8.04
CA ASN A 32 15.97 -9.69 -7.12
C ASN A 32 15.20 -8.51 -7.71
N PRO A 33 13.99 -8.70 -8.27
CA PRO A 33 13.15 -7.57 -8.59
C PRO A 33 12.99 -6.73 -7.31
N PRO A 34 12.84 -5.39 -7.42
CA PRO A 34 12.35 -4.64 -6.27
C PRO A 34 11.09 -5.34 -5.82
N ARG A 35 11.12 -5.88 -4.58
CA ARG A 35 9.90 -6.39 -3.97
C ARG A 35 8.89 -5.27 -4.16
N PRO A 36 7.75 -5.49 -4.87
CA PRO A 36 6.70 -4.51 -4.83
C PRO A 36 6.44 -4.26 -3.34
N PRO A 37 6.29 -3.00 -2.87
CA PRO A 37 5.78 -2.79 -1.54
C PRO A 37 4.56 -3.70 -1.45
N GLY A 38 4.60 -4.64 -0.50
CA GLY A 38 3.53 -5.59 -0.31
C GLY A 38 2.25 -4.80 -0.40
N ARG A 39 1.28 -5.29 -1.19
CA ARG A 39 -0.06 -4.71 -1.24
C ARG A 39 -0.64 -4.88 0.17
N ILE A 40 -0.23 -4.00 1.09
CA ILE A 40 -0.79 -3.81 2.40
C ILE A 40 -2.18 -3.29 2.10
N PHE A 41 -3.14 -4.21 2.26
CA PHE A 41 -4.59 -4.06 2.17
C PHE A 41 -5.04 -2.68 1.69
N GLN A 42 -5.52 -2.61 0.45
CA GLN A 42 -6.06 -1.42 -0.22
C GLN A 42 -6.70 -0.46 0.79
N GLY A 43 -6.04 0.67 1.00
CA GLY A 43 -6.51 1.76 1.85
C GLY A 43 -7.76 2.36 1.21
N THR A 44 -8.94 1.91 1.64
CA THR A 44 -10.18 2.63 1.40
C THR A 44 -10.27 3.74 2.43
N THR A 45 -9.42 4.76 2.29
CA THR A 45 -9.57 5.98 3.08
C THR A 45 -10.63 6.84 2.42
N VAL A 46 -11.62 7.26 3.20
CA VAL A 46 -12.77 8.04 2.75
C VAL A 46 -12.63 9.42 3.34
N ASN A 47 -12.52 10.43 2.47
CA ASN A 47 -12.49 11.81 2.92
C ASN A 47 -13.94 12.30 3.10
N ILE A 48 -14.28 12.72 4.31
CA ILE A 48 -15.59 13.28 4.64
C ILE A 48 -15.41 14.77 4.91
N ALA A 49 -16.01 15.61 4.08
CA ALA A 49 -16.09 17.04 4.32
C ALA A 49 -17.10 17.30 5.44
N LEU A 50 -16.65 17.98 6.49
CA LEU A 50 -17.50 18.38 7.61
C LEU A 50 -18.32 19.59 7.19
N LYS A 51 -19.61 19.59 7.52
CA LYS A 51 -20.46 20.78 7.32
C LYS A 51 -20.10 21.87 8.32
N THR A 52 -19.77 21.45 9.54
CA THR A 52 -19.34 22.34 10.61
C THR A 52 -17.85 22.12 10.83
N PRO A 53 -16.98 23.08 10.44
CA PRO A 53 -15.55 22.92 10.62
C PRO A 53 -15.20 22.92 12.11
N ILE A 54 -14.39 21.94 12.51
CA ILE A 54 -13.92 21.85 13.89
C ILE A 54 -12.77 22.85 14.08
N LYS A 55 -12.91 23.77 15.03
CA LYS A 55 -11.88 24.76 15.34
C LYS A 55 -11.00 24.26 16.47
N ARG A 56 -9.77 23.85 16.14
CA ARG A 56 -8.72 23.51 17.09
C ARG A 56 -7.77 24.69 17.24
N GLY A 57 -8.18 25.66 18.06
CA GLY A 57 -7.47 26.94 18.23
C GLY A 57 -7.43 27.73 16.92
N GLU A 58 -6.25 27.83 16.31
CA GLU A 58 -6.04 28.53 15.02
C GLU A 58 -6.26 27.63 13.79
N THR A 59 -6.33 26.31 13.98
CA THR A 59 -6.54 25.36 12.87
C THR A 59 -8.01 25.00 12.74
N ALA A 60 -8.59 25.25 11.56
CA ALA A 60 -9.91 24.73 11.19
C ALA A 60 -9.76 23.39 10.46
N ILE A 61 -10.54 22.40 10.87
CA ILE A 61 -10.62 21.10 10.22
C ILE A 61 -11.95 21.06 9.46
N ASP A 62 -11.87 21.31 8.15
CA ASP A 62 -13.04 21.27 7.25
C ASP A 62 -13.30 19.88 6.67
N ALA A 63 -12.32 18.99 6.72
CA ALA A 63 -12.43 17.63 6.22
C ALA A 63 -11.65 16.65 7.09
N VAL A 64 -12.18 15.44 7.23
CA VAL A 64 -11.57 14.36 8.02
C VAL A 64 -11.44 13.13 7.15
N GLU A 65 -10.26 12.55 7.15
CA GLU A 65 -9.97 11.31 6.44
C GLU A 65 -10.28 10.11 7.35
N LEU A 66 -11.24 9.28 6.97
CA LEU A 66 -11.63 8.05 7.67
C LEU A 66 -10.98 6.83 7.03
N ARG A 67 -10.21 6.09 7.81
CA ARG A 67 -9.60 4.83 7.40
C ARG A 67 -10.49 3.63 7.72
N LYS A 68 -10.38 2.59 6.90
CA LYS A 68 -10.99 1.28 7.18
C LYS A 68 -10.57 0.79 8.59
N PRO A 69 -11.52 0.58 9.53
CA PRO A 69 -11.22 0.02 10.84
C PRO A 69 -10.70 -1.40 10.69
N ALA A 70 -9.57 -1.72 11.32
CA ALA A 70 -9.17 -3.10 11.52
C ALA A 70 -9.79 -3.64 12.82
N ALA A 71 -9.77 -4.96 12.99
CA ALA A 71 -10.41 -5.62 14.13
C ALA A 71 -9.80 -5.20 15.48
N GLY A 72 -8.54 -4.74 15.49
CA GLY A 72 -7.86 -4.30 16.71
C GLY A 72 -8.33 -2.93 17.21
N GLU A 73 -8.77 -2.07 16.30
CA GLU A 73 -9.20 -0.69 16.55
C GLU A 73 -10.61 -0.65 17.16
N LEU A 74 -11.40 -1.69 16.93
CA LEU A 74 -12.72 -1.92 17.56
C LEU A 74 -12.62 -2.52 18.98
N ARG A 75 -11.41 -2.60 19.56
CA ARG A 75 -11.24 -3.10 20.92
C ARG A 75 -12.02 -2.21 21.91
N GLY A 76 -12.97 -2.82 22.62
CA GLY A 76 -13.77 -2.18 23.67
C GLY A 76 -15.06 -1.53 23.18
N VAL A 77 -15.49 -1.81 21.95
CA VAL A 77 -16.79 -1.43 21.39
C VAL A 77 -17.47 -2.65 20.78
N SER A 78 -18.79 -2.73 20.94
CA SER A 78 -19.56 -3.82 20.33
C SER A 78 -19.82 -3.53 18.85
N LEU A 79 -19.67 -4.54 18.00
CA LEU A 79 -20.08 -4.45 16.59
C LEU A 79 -21.56 -4.11 16.45
N VAL A 80 -22.39 -4.57 17.38
CA VAL A 80 -23.83 -4.31 17.39
C VAL A 80 -24.12 -2.84 17.70
N GLU A 81 -23.33 -2.21 18.56
CA GLU A 81 -23.46 -0.76 18.86
C GLU A 81 -23.09 0.08 17.64
N LEU A 82 -22.04 -0.32 16.91
CA LEU A 82 -21.64 0.35 15.67
C LEU A 82 -22.70 0.21 14.57
N LEU A 83 -23.29 -0.99 14.44
CA LEU A 83 -24.35 -1.24 13.47
C LEU A 83 -25.64 -0.45 13.79
N GLN A 84 -25.92 -0.23 15.06
CA GLN A 84 -27.02 0.64 15.53
C GLN A 84 -26.67 2.13 15.50
N MET A 85 -25.47 2.49 15.04
CA MET A 85 -24.97 3.88 14.97
C MET A 85 -24.97 4.57 16.34
N ASP A 86 -24.59 3.84 17.39
CA ASP A 86 -24.47 4.40 18.74
C ASP A 86 -23.36 5.45 18.81
N VAL A 87 -23.70 6.65 19.30
CA VAL A 87 -22.77 7.78 19.38
C VAL A 87 -21.61 7.49 20.32
N GLY A 88 -21.83 6.74 21.40
CA GLY A 88 -20.79 6.35 22.35
C GLY A 88 -19.78 5.38 21.74
N ALA A 89 -20.23 4.41 20.96
CA ALA A 89 -19.35 3.50 20.23
C ALA A 89 -18.58 4.20 19.10
N ILE A 90 -19.27 5.02 18.30
CA ILE A 90 -18.65 5.82 17.22
C ILE A 90 -17.56 6.73 17.80
N SER A 91 -17.84 7.44 18.89
CA SER A 91 -16.90 8.37 19.53
C SER A 91 -15.61 7.70 20.02
N LYS A 92 -15.66 6.41 20.37
CA LYS A 92 -14.46 5.63 20.77
C LYS A 92 -13.63 5.17 19.58
N VAL A 93 -14.27 4.93 18.43
CA VAL A 93 -13.61 4.42 17.22
C VAL A 93 -13.05 5.54 16.37
N LEU A 94 -13.78 6.64 16.21
CA LEU A 94 -13.37 7.81 15.43
C LEU A 94 -11.91 8.24 15.67
N PRO A 95 -11.45 8.53 16.91
CA PRO A 95 -10.06 8.94 17.16
C PRO A 95 -8.99 7.96 16.66
N ARG A 96 -9.35 6.68 16.46
CA ARG A 96 -8.42 5.62 16.03
C ARG A 96 -8.35 5.48 14.51
N ILE A 97 -9.42 5.86 13.81
CA ILE A 97 -9.55 5.68 12.36
C ILE A 97 -9.55 7.00 11.60
N THR A 98 -9.69 8.14 12.27
CA THR A 98 -9.67 9.46 11.66
C THR A 98 -8.28 10.08 11.63
N MET A 99 -7.99 10.83 10.57
CA MET A 99 -6.83 11.68 10.45
C MET A 99 -7.29 13.08 10.00
N PRO A 100 -7.04 14.16 10.77
CA PRO A 100 -6.46 14.18 12.10
C PRO A 100 -7.35 13.48 13.16
N ALA A 101 -6.72 12.91 14.20
CA ALA A 101 -7.45 12.26 15.28
C ALA A 101 -8.38 13.27 15.98
N LEU A 102 -9.67 12.93 16.05
CA LEU A 102 -10.69 13.77 16.69
C LEU A 102 -10.75 13.49 18.19
N ILE A 103 -10.84 14.52 19.02
CA ILE A 103 -11.03 14.35 20.46
C ILE A 103 -12.53 14.21 20.81
N PRO A 104 -12.89 13.57 21.93
CA PRO A 104 -14.30 13.34 22.30
C PRO A 104 -15.14 14.62 22.35
N GLU A 105 -14.53 15.72 22.79
CA GLU A 105 -15.17 17.05 22.83
C GLU A 105 -15.52 17.58 21.44
N GLU A 106 -14.65 17.37 20.46
CA GLU A 106 -14.90 17.76 19.06
C GLU A 106 -16.02 16.90 18.46
N ILE A 107 -16.05 15.61 18.80
CA ILE A 107 -17.08 14.68 18.33
C ILE A 107 -18.45 15.03 18.93
N ALA A 108 -18.49 15.47 20.19
CA ALA A 108 -19.71 15.95 20.82
C ALA A 108 -20.22 17.28 20.23
N ALA A 109 -19.33 18.07 19.63
CA ALA A 109 -19.66 19.33 18.96
C ALA A 109 -19.98 19.17 17.45
N LEU A 110 -19.83 17.97 16.89
CA LEU A 110 -20.16 17.69 15.49
C LEU A 110 -21.66 17.78 15.24
N ASP A 111 -22.01 18.12 13.99
CA ASP A 111 -23.38 18.05 13.53
C ASP A 111 -23.85 16.58 13.49
N PRO A 112 -25.09 16.27 13.90
CA PRO A 112 -25.62 14.92 13.85
C PRO A 112 -25.60 14.30 12.44
N ALA A 113 -25.68 15.11 11.38
CA ALA A 113 -25.57 14.60 10.00
C ALA A 113 -24.15 14.14 9.68
N ASP A 114 -23.12 14.83 10.17
CA ASP A 114 -21.71 14.46 9.96
C ASP A 114 -21.38 13.18 10.76
N LEU A 115 -21.86 13.09 12.00
CA LEU A 115 -21.77 11.87 12.81
C LEU A 115 -22.43 10.67 12.12
N LEU A 116 -23.61 10.88 11.56
CA LEU A 116 -24.33 9.84 10.81
C LEU A 116 -23.55 9.41 9.56
N ALA A 117 -22.99 10.35 8.80
CA ALA A 117 -22.18 10.05 7.61
C ALA A 117 -20.93 9.22 7.96
N MET A 118 -20.25 9.57 9.06
CA MET A 118 -19.11 8.81 9.57
C MET A 118 -19.53 7.41 10.03
N GLY A 119 -20.60 7.31 10.82
CA GLY A 119 -21.16 6.03 11.27
C GLY A 119 -21.57 5.12 10.11
N ALA A 120 -22.25 5.68 9.10
CA ALA A 120 -22.65 4.96 7.90
C ALA A 120 -21.44 4.44 7.10
N THR A 121 -20.36 5.23 7.02
CA THR A 121 -19.11 4.83 6.36
C THR A 121 -18.45 3.66 7.11
N ILE A 122 -18.41 3.72 8.44
CA ILE A 122 -17.91 2.64 9.30
C ILE A 122 -18.72 1.36 9.10
N SER A 123 -20.05 1.46 9.18
CA SER A 123 -20.96 0.34 8.95
C SER A 123 -20.81 -0.23 7.54
N GLY A 124 -20.62 0.62 6.54
CA GLY A 124 -20.33 0.22 5.16
C GLY A 124 -19.01 -0.55 5.00
N PHE A 125 -18.02 -0.30 5.85
CA PHE A 125 -16.78 -1.10 5.87
C PHE A 125 -16.93 -2.45 6.56
N LEU A 126 -17.84 -2.56 7.55
CA LEU A 126 -18.12 -3.78 8.29
C LEU A 126 -19.02 -4.73 7.50
N LEU A 127 -19.94 -4.18 6.72
CA LEU A 127 -20.77 -4.95 5.82
C LEU A 127 -19.89 -5.43 4.65
N PRO A 128 -19.79 -6.74 4.39
CA PRO A 128 -19.18 -7.20 3.15
C PRO A 128 -19.98 -6.59 2.02
N THR A 129 -19.33 -5.86 1.11
CA THR A 129 -19.96 -5.51 -0.16
C THR A 129 -20.32 -6.84 -0.81
N ALA A 130 -21.60 -7.17 -0.81
CA ALA A 130 -22.11 -8.28 -1.59
C ALA A 130 -22.01 -7.85 -3.05
N ALA A 131 -20.79 -7.85 -3.58
CA ALA A 131 -20.60 -8.14 -4.98
C ALA A 131 -21.14 -9.58 -5.16
N PRO A 132 -22.09 -9.78 -6.09
CA PRO A 132 -22.87 -11.00 -6.17
C PRO A 132 -21.95 -12.20 -6.41
N ALA A 133 -21.89 -13.13 -5.46
CA ALA A 133 -21.74 -14.52 -5.85
C ALA A 133 -23.06 -14.88 -6.54
N SER A 134 -23.00 -15.05 -7.86
CA SER A 134 -24.11 -15.21 -8.79
C SER A 134 -25.24 -16.13 -8.29
N PRO A 135 -26.50 -15.89 -8.70
CA PRO A 135 -27.63 -16.74 -8.36
C PRO A 135 -27.69 -17.93 -9.33
N ASP A 136 -26.97 -19.02 -9.04
CA ASP A 136 -27.12 -20.26 -9.81
C ASP A 136 -26.97 -21.52 -8.94
N ALA A 137 -27.95 -22.41 -9.14
CA ALA A 137 -27.99 -23.84 -8.82
C ALA A 137 -28.27 -24.26 -7.37
N LYS A 138 -29.56 -24.51 -7.06
CA LYS A 138 -30.14 -25.88 -7.14
C LYS A 138 -31.67 -25.85 -7.10
#